data_AF-A0AAE9XGK5-F1
#
_entry.id   AF-A0AAE9XGK5-F1
#
_cell.length_a   1.000
_cell.length_b   1.000
_cell.length_c   1.000
_cell.angle_alpha   90.00
_cell.angle_beta   90.00
_cell.angle_gamma   90.00
#
_symmetry.space_group_name_H-M   'P 1'
#
loop_
_entity.id
_entity.type
_entity.pdbx_description
1 polymer ?
#
loop_
_entity_poly.entity_id
_entity_poly.type
_entity_poly.pdbx_seq_one_letter_code
_entity_poly.pdbx_strand_id
1 'polypeptide(L)'
;MKARIKETGEIVEVINYSKHNYCIEYGGNNSFGEYDTKSLDDVELILDEPTIDWEQRRYEIAKEAMAGILSSDEQTGYACTEAIYLKGEKRTTPKAVSRYAIACADALIEELRLR
;
A
#
# COMPACT_ATOMS: atom_id res chain seq x y z
N MET A 1 -13.60 6.95 8.03
CA MET A 1 -12.60 7.97 8.37
C MET A 1 -12.61 8.14 9.87
N LYS A 2 -11.50 8.52 10.51
CA LYS A 2 -11.47 8.74 11.95
C LYS A 2 -11.32 10.23 12.25
N ALA A 3 -11.66 10.63 13.46
CA ALA A 3 -11.41 11.97 13.91
C ALA A 3 -11.02 12.00 15.37
N ARG A 4 -10.08 12.89 15.72
CA ARG A 4 -9.70 13.18 17.10
C ARG A 4 -10.42 14.42 17.59
N ILE A 5 -11.21 14.29 18.63
CA ILE A 5 -11.82 15.41 19.35
C ILE A 5 -10.73 16.06 20.20
N LYS A 6 -10.40 17.34 19.95
CA LYS A 6 -9.25 17.98 20.62
C LYS A 6 -9.47 18.19 22.13
N GLU A 7 -10.71 18.44 22.54
CA GLU A 7 -11.06 18.68 23.95
C GLU A 7 -10.82 17.43 24.82
N THR A 8 -11.22 16.25 24.32
CA THR A 8 -11.15 15.00 25.07
C THR A 8 -9.93 14.13 24.69
N GLY A 9 -9.34 14.38 23.52
CA GLY A 9 -8.32 13.52 22.92
C GLY A 9 -8.87 12.21 22.34
N GLU A 10 -10.19 12.01 22.39
CA GLU A 10 -10.85 10.77 21.95
C GLU A 10 -10.80 10.61 20.42
N ILE A 11 -10.51 9.40 19.96
CA ILE A 11 -10.53 9.04 18.53
C ILE A 11 -11.80 8.28 18.24
N VAL A 12 -12.64 8.85 17.37
CA VAL A 12 -13.94 8.29 17.00
C VAL A 12 -13.98 7.94 15.52
N GLU A 13 -14.78 6.93 15.17
CA GLU A 13 -15.06 6.57 13.78
C GLU A 13 -16.21 7.45 13.25
N VAL A 14 -15.89 8.34 12.32
CA VAL A 14 -16.84 9.33 11.81
C VAL A 14 -17.74 8.70 10.75
N ILE A 15 -19.04 8.74 11.00
CA ILE A 15 -20.09 8.36 10.07
C ILE A 15 -20.47 9.57 9.22
N ASN A 16 -20.64 10.75 9.85
CA ASN A 16 -21.05 11.97 9.19
C ASN A 16 -20.37 13.21 9.79
N TYR A 17 -20.15 14.21 8.96
CA TYR A 17 -19.54 15.49 9.34
C TYR A 17 -20.34 16.64 8.74
N SER A 18 -21.07 17.39 9.58
CA SER A 18 -21.89 18.52 9.13
C SER A 18 -21.22 19.85 9.47
N LYS A 19 -20.76 20.56 8.44
CA LYS A 19 -20.25 21.95 8.59
C LYS A 19 -21.36 22.96 8.91
N HIS A 20 -22.60 22.66 8.55
CA HIS A 20 -23.74 23.57 8.77
C HIS A 20 -24.24 23.50 10.21
N ASN A 21 -24.24 22.29 10.79
CA ASN A 21 -24.71 22.07 12.15
C ASN A 21 -23.56 22.07 13.16
N TYR A 22 -22.31 22.16 12.69
CA TYR A 22 -21.10 22.00 13.50
C TYR A 22 -21.19 20.75 14.37
N CYS A 23 -21.38 19.59 13.76
CA CYS A 23 -21.47 18.33 14.50
C CYS A 23 -20.79 17.16 13.78
N ILE A 24 -20.36 16.19 14.58
CA ILE A 24 -19.80 14.92 14.14
C ILE A 24 -20.66 13.80 14.67
N GLU A 25 -21.21 13.02 13.75
CA GLU A 25 -21.83 11.75 14.08
C GLU A 25 -20.75 10.68 14.00
N TYR A 26 -20.59 9.95 15.09
CA TYR A 26 -19.67 8.83 15.16
C TYR A 26 -20.39 7.57 15.57
N GLY A 27 -19.89 6.45 15.06
CA GLY A 27 -20.43 5.17 15.46
C GLY A 27 -19.65 3.98 14.92
N GLY A 28 -19.61 2.95 15.75
CA GLY A 28 -19.01 1.65 15.44
C GLY A 28 -19.89 0.52 15.98
N ASN A 29 -19.40 -0.71 15.96
CA ASN A 29 -20.19 -1.92 16.28
C ASN A 29 -20.92 -1.90 17.64
N ASN A 30 -20.55 -1.04 18.60
CA ASN A 30 -21.12 -1.02 19.96
C ASN A 30 -21.46 0.38 20.54
N SER A 31 -21.35 1.47 19.79
CA SER A 31 -21.69 2.81 20.30
C SER A 31 -21.98 3.77 19.16
N PHE A 32 -23.04 4.56 19.30
CA PHE A 32 -23.41 5.68 18.42
C PHE A 32 -23.51 6.94 19.27
N GLY A 33 -22.97 8.04 18.78
CA GLY A 33 -23.02 9.33 19.46
C GLY A 33 -22.85 10.50 18.50
N GLU A 34 -23.25 11.67 18.99
CA GLU A 34 -23.06 12.93 18.29
C GLU A 34 -22.16 13.82 19.16
N TYR A 35 -21.20 14.48 18.54
CA TYR A 35 -20.36 15.48 19.16
C TYR A 35 -20.60 16.82 18.49
N ASP A 36 -21.20 17.75 19.23
CA ASP A 36 -21.35 19.14 18.81
C ASP A 36 -19.98 19.82 18.83
N THR A 37 -19.47 20.15 17.64
CA THR A 37 -18.32 21.01 17.49
C THR A 37 -18.77 22.47 17.62
N LYS A 38 -17.97 23.32 18.26
CA LYS A 38 -18.22 24.77 18.31
C LYS A 38 -17.55 25.45 17.11
N SER A 39 -16.53 24.81 16.55
CA SER A 39 -15.76 25.25 15.38
C SER A 39 -15.22 24.05 14.60
N LEU A 40 -14.91 24.27 13.31
CA LEU A 40 -14.18 23.30 12.47
C LEU A 40 -12.78 22.97 13.04
N ASP A 41 -12.27 23.80 13.95
CA ASP A 41 -10.99 23.60 14.63
C ASP A 41 -11.05 22.66 15.83
N ASP A 42 -12.23 22.26 16.31
CA ASP A 42 -12.35 21.43 17.53
C ASP A 42 -12.00 19.95 17.29
N VAL A 43 -11.85 19.58 16.01
CA VAL A 43 -11.66 18.20 15.58
C VAL A 43 -10.56 18.11 14.52
N GLU A 44 -9.77 17.05 14.60
CA GLU A 44 -8.75 16.71 13.60
C GLU A 44 -9.15 15.44 12.86
N LEU A 45 -9.40 15.55 11.55
CA LEU A 45 -9.71 14.40 10.71
C LEU A 45 -8.43 13.57 10.51
N ILE A 46 -8.49 12.33 10.96
CA ILE A 46 -7.48 11.31 10.71
C ILE A 46 -7.93 10.59 9.44
N LEU A 47 -7.30 10.97 8.33
CA LEU A 47 -7.38 10.20 7.10
C LEU A 47 -6.54 8.95 7.33
N ASP A 48 -7.17 7.78 7.28
CA ASP A 48 -6.40 6.55 7.13
C ASP A 48 -5.62 6.70 5.82
N GLU A 49 -4.29 6.73 5.90
CA GLU A 49 -3.49 6.62 4.69
C GLU A 49 -3.93 5.33 4.00
N PRO A 50 -4.16 5.35 2.67
CA PRO A 50 -4.57 4.15 1.97
C PRO A 50 -3.53 3.06 2.27
N THR A 51 -3.97 1.99 2.94
CA THR A 51 -3.11 0.84 3.24
C THR A 51 -2.56 0.34 1.91
N ILE A 52 -1.26 0.53 1.69
CA ILE A 52 -0.61 0.06 0.47
C ILE A 52 -0.70 -1.46 0.46
N ASP A 53 -1.43 -2.01 -0.50
CA ASP A 53 -1.36 -3.44 -0.81
C ASP A 53 0.01 -3.72 -1.42
N TRP A 54 0.93 -4.12 -0.55
CA TRP A 54 2.32 -4.34 -0.93
C TRP A 54 2.51 -5.53 -1.86
N GLU A 55 1.63 -6.54 -1.82
CA GLU A 55 1.71 -7.66 -2.75
C GLU A 55 1.24 -7.23 -4.14
N GLN A 56 0.15 -6.47 -4.22
CA GLN A 56 -0.29 -5.89 -5.49
C GLN A 56 0.76 -4.93 -6.06
N ARG A 57 1.38 -4.11 -5.20
CA ARG A 57 2.45 -3.19 -5.63
C ARG A 57 3.66 -3.94 -6.16
N ARG A 58 4.06 -5.03 -5.50
CA ARG A 58 5.14 -5.91 -5.91
C ARG A 58 4.86 -6.57 -7.26
N TYR A 59 3.64 -7.08 -7.46
CA TYR A 59 3.20 -7.64 -8.74
C TYR A 59 3.33 -6.62 -9.88
N GLU A 60 2.85 -5.39 -9.67
CA GLU A 60 2.93 -4.34 -10.68
C GLU A 60 4.37 -3.98 -11.05
N ILE A 61 5.26 -3.86 -10.06
CA ILE A 61 6.70 -3.60 -10.31
C ILE A 61 7.33 -4.76 -11.08
N ALA A 62 7.08 -6.00 -10.67
CA ALA A 62 7.62 -7.17 -11.34
C ALA A 62 7.11 -7.27 -12.79
N LYS A 63 5.83 -6.99 -13.05
CA LYS A 63 5.24 -6.97 -14.40
C LYS A 63 5.95 -5.95 -15.31
N GLU A 64 6.19 -4.74 -14.81
CA GLU A 64 6.92 -3.70 -15.55
C GLU A 64 8.39 -4.11 -15.80
N ALA A 65 9.06 -4.69 -14.80
CA ALA A 65 10.41 -5.22 -14.96
C ALA A 65 10.46 -6.34 -16.01
N MET A 66 9.49 -7.25 -16.02
CA MET A 66 9.38 -8.32 -17.02
C MET A 66 9.27 -7.76 -18.45
N ALA A 67 8.52 -6.66 -18.64
CA ALA A 67 8.42 -6.02 -19.95
C ALA A 67 9.79 -5.51 -20.43
N GLY A 68 10.57 -4.91 -19.54
CA GLY A 68 11.95 -4.49 -19.82
C GLY A 68 12.89 -5.67 -20.12
N ILE A 69 12.82 -6.73 -19.32
CA ILE A 69 13.63 -7.94 -19.49
C ILE A 69 13.36 -8.60 -20.85
N LEU A 70 12.09 -8.68 -21.26
CA LEU A 70 11.67 -9.32 -22.50
C LEU A 70 11.82 -8.42 -23.74
N SER A 71 12.30 -7.18 -23.58
CA SER A 71 12.44 -6.23 -24.69
C SER A 71 13.57 -6.59 -25.66
N SER A 72 14.55 -7.40 -25.23
CA SER A 72 15.60 -7.93 -26.09
C SER A 72 16.16 -9.27 -25.60
N ASP A 73 16.79 -10.01 -26.51
CA ASP A 73 17.46 -11.28 -26.20
C ASP A 73 18.65 -11.09 -25.24
N GLU A 74 19.33 -9.95 -25.30
CA GLU A 74 20.43 -9.60 -24.39
C GLU A 74 19.92 -9.46 -22.94
N GLN A 75 18.84 -8.69 -22.75
CA GLN A 75 18.24 -8.49 -21.42
C GLN A 75 17.64 -9.79 -20.87
N THR A 76 17.00 -10.57 -21.75
CA THR A 76 16.48 -11.89 -21.39
C THR A 76 17.61 -12.84 -21.01
N GLY A 77 18.72 -12.82 -21.75
CA GLY A 77 19.92 -13.59 -21.47
C GLY A 77 20.53 -13.26 -20.11
N TYR A 78 20.66 -11.97 -19.78
CA TYR A 78 21.16 -11.51 -18.49
C TYR A 78 20.26 -11.96 -17.33
N ALA A 79 18.94 -11.81 -17.46
CA ALA A 79 18.01 -12.31 -16.45
C ALA A 79 18.12 -13.84 -16.26
N CYS A 80 18.45 -14.59 -17.31
CA CYS A 80 18.66 -16.03 -17.23
C CYS A 80 19.95 -16.42 -16.52
N THR A 81 21.00 -15.59 -16.55
CA THR A 81 22.26 -15.86 -15.83
C THR A 81 22.14 -15.57 -14.34
N GLU A 82 21.39 -14.54 -13.96
CA GLU A 82 21.22 -14.12 -12.56
C GLU A 82 20.13 -14.92 -11.82
N ALA A 83 19.28 -15.64 -12.53
CA ALA A 83 18.20 -16.41 -11.91
C ALA A 83 18.74 -17.56 -11.04
N ILE A 84 18.28 -17.59 -9.78
CA ILE A 84 18.61 -18.65 -8.83
C ILE A 84 17.71 -19.88 -9.07
N TYR A 85 18.32 -21.06 -9.14
CA TYR A 85 17.64 -22.34 -9.32
C TYR A 85 18.06 -23.34 -8.25
N LEU A 86 17.11 -24.18 -7.82
CA LEU A 86 17.42 -25.30 -6.95
C LEU A 86 18.20 -26.39 -7.70
N LYS A 87 18.99 -27.19 -6.98
CA LYS A 87 19.72 -28.31 -7.56
C LYS A 87 18.76 -29.29 -8.23
N GLY A 88 19.00 -29.60 -9.50
CA GLY A 88 18.14 -30.50 -10.30
C GLY A 88 16.88 -29.85 -10.86
N GLU A 89 16.66 -28.56 -10.62
CA GLU A 89 15.52 -27.85 -11.20
C GLU A 89 15.71 -27.63 -12.71
N LYS A 90 14.64 -27.91 -13.47
CA LYS A 90 14.60 -27.56 -14.90
C LYS A 90 14.69 -26.04 -15.06
N ARG A 91 15.78 -25.60 -15.70
CA ARG A 91 16.00 -24.20 -16.10
C ARG A 91 15.18 -23.88 -17.34
N THR A 92 14.38 -22.83 -17.26
CA THR A 92 13.58 -22.33 -18.38
C THR A 92 13.58 -20.80 -18.37
N THR A 93 13.53 -20.20 -19.55
CA THR A 93 13.46 -18.74 -19.71
C THR A 93 12.30 -18.11 -18.94
N PRO A 94 11.06 -18.64 -18.99
CA PRO A 94 9.97 -18.06 -18.22
C PRO A 94 10.24 -18.05 -16.70
N LYS A 95 10.85 -19.12 -16.15
CA LYS A 95 11.20 -19.16 -14.74
C LYS A 95 12.27 -18.13 -14.38
N ALA A 96 13.28 -17.97 -15.23
CA ALA A 96 14.34 -16.98 -15.03
C ALA A 96 13.74 -15.57 -14.99
N VAL A 97 13.01 -15.20 -16.05
CA VAL A 97 12.41 -13.88 -16.20
C VAL A 97 11.49 -13.55 -15.03
N SER A 98 10.59 -14.47 -14.65
CA SER A 98 9.69 -14.24 -13.52
C SER A 98 10.44 -14.07 -12.20
N ARG A 99 11.46 -14.89 -11.93
CA ARG A 99 12.23 -14.80 -10.67
C ARG A 99 13.07 -13.54 -10.60
N TYR A 100 13.73 -13.18 -11.70
CA TYR A 100 14.55 -11.98 -11.77
C TYR A 100 13.70 -10.71 -11.60
N ALA A 101 12.55 -10.64 -12.27
CA ALA A 101 11.63 -9.52 -12.11
C ALA A 101 11.07 -9.38 -10.68
N ILE A 102 10.76 -10.50 -10.04
CA ILE A 102 10.38 -10.54 -8.63
C ILE A 102 11.51 -9.99 -7.75
N ALA A 103 12.75 -10.42 -7.98
CA ALA A 103 13.91 -9.95 -7.22
C ALA A 103 14.12 -8.43 -7.39
N CYS A 104 13.93 -7.89 -8.61
CA CYS A 104 13.95 -6.44 -8.85
C CYS A 104 12.85 -5.72 -8.05
N ALA A 105 11.64 -6.28 -7.99
CA ALA A 105 10.54 -5.70 -7.22
C ALA A 105 10.81 -5.69 -5.72
N ASP A 106 11.33 -6.79 -5.20
CA ASP A 106 11.70 -6.94 -3.78
C ASP A 106 12.78 -5.92 -3.39
N ALA A 107 13.84 -5.80 -4.19
CA ALA A 107 14.91 -4.82 -3.95
C ALA A 107 14.41 -3.37 -3.99
N LEU A 108 13.55 -3.02 -4.96
CA LEU A 108 12.99 -1.66 -5.05
C LEU A 108 12.10 -1.32 -3.84
N ILE A 109 11.28 -2.27 -3.39
CA ILE A 109 10.43 -2.08 -2.21
C ILE A 109 11.28 -1.89 -0.96
N GLU A 110 12.36 -2.66 -0.79
CA GLU A 110 13.29 -2.51 0.33
C GLU A 110 13.90 -1.11 0.37
N GLU A 111 14.43 -0.62 -0.76
CA GLU A 111 14.99 0.73 -0.89
C GLU A 111 13.98 1.85 -0.59
N LEU A 112 12.71 1.67 -0.99
CA LEU A 112 11.66 2.66 -0.77
C LEU A 112 11.18 2.69 0.68
N ARG A 113 11.24 1.57 1.39
CA ARG A 113 10.81 1.47 2.81
C ARG A 113 11.86 1.91 3.82
N LEU A 114 13.12 2.02 3.40
CA LEU A 114 14.21 2.55 4.23
C LEU A 114 14.23 4.09 4.30
N ARG A 115 13.33 4.77 3.57
CA ARG A 115 13.15 6.23 3.59
C ARG A 115 11.96 6.63 4.46
#